data_AF-A0A933M0H7-F1
#
_entry.id   AF-A0A933M0H7-F1
#
_cell.length_a   1.000
_cell.length_b   1.000
_cell.length_c   1.000
_cell.angle_alpha   90.00
_cell.angle_beta   90.00
_cell.angle_gamma   90.00
#
_symmetry.space_group_name_H-M   'P 1'
#
loop_
_entity.id
_entity.type
_entity.pdbx_description
1 polymer ?
#
loop_
_entity_poly.entity_id
_entity_poly.type
_entity_poly.pdbx_seq_one_letter_code
_entity_poly.pdbx_strand_id
1 'polypeptide(L)'
;DKWNRNELIVYPQAVIVPPDLAAGTYRVGITLNNGARFDLGEVKINVPARSFVIPTMARVANHDFNNAIRLLGYDVRDDSIVVYWQAKQVIEKRLTVFVHKFEKGILVGGHDSPPPRPTTSWIKDEVITDVHPIGVGDTFEVGLYDPMTGERFGEVFTSR
;
A
#
# COMPACT_ATOMS: atom_id res chain seq x y z
N ASP A 1 -20.34 -27.34 12.57
CA ASP A 1 -20.37 -26.84 11.18
C ASP A 1 -20.60 -27.97 10.20
N LYS A 2 -21.81 -28.08 9.66
CA LYS A 2 -22.16 -29.05 8.60
C LYS A 2 -23.02 -28.34 7.58
N TRP A 3 -22.51 -28.22 6.36
CA TRP A 3 -23.25 -27.73 5.20
C TRP A 3 -24.38 -28.70 4.84
N ASN A 4 -25.54 -28.17 4.45
CA ASN A 4 -26.68 -28.98 4.04
C ASN A 4 -26.58 -29.36 2.55
N ARG A 5 -27.14 -30.53 2.19
CA ARG A 5 -27.27 -30.93 0.79
C ARG A 5 -28.13 -29.90 0.05
N ASN A 6 -27.63 -29.39 -1.08
CA ASN A 6 -28.23 -28.35 -1.93
C ASN A 6 -28.19 -26.92 -1.38
N GLU A 7 -27.33 -26.65 -0.39
CA GLU A 7 -27.06 -25.29 0.05
C GLU A 7 -26.18 -24.55 -0.99
N LEU A 8 -26.66 -23.40 -1.48
CA LEU A 8 -25.86 -22.51 -2.31
C LEU A 8 -24.91 -21.72 -1.41
N ILE A 9 -23.61 -21.92 -1.61
CA ILE A 9 -22.57 -21.18 -0.90
C ILE A 9 -21.94 -20.21 -1.89
N VAL A 10 -21.96 -18.92 -1.55
CA VAL A 10 -21.17 -17.90 -2.24
C VAL A 10 -19.94 -17.64 -1.41
N TYR A 11 -18.76 -17.91 -1.97
CA TYR A 11 -17.49 -17.61 -1.33
C TYR A 11 -16.67 -16.65 -2.21
N PRO A 12 -16.53 -15.37 -1.84
CA PRO A 12 -15.73 -14.44 -2.60
C PRO A 12 -14.25 -14.83 -2.53
N GLN A 13 -13.59 -14.87 -3.69
CA GLN A 13 -12.16 -15.11 -3.82
C GLN A 13 -11.52 -13.87 -4.45
N ALA A 14 -10.43 -13.38 -3.85
CA ALA A 14 -9.63 -12.31 -4.40
C ALA A 14 -8.33 -12.88 -4.95
N VAL A 15 -7.99 -12.53 -6.19
CA VAL A 15 -6.72 -12.89 -6.82
C VAL A 15 -5.88 -11.62 -6.92
N ILE A 16 -4.67 -11.65 -6.38
CA ILE A 16 -3.71 -10.58 -6.58
C ILE A 16 -3.16 -10.72 -7.99
N VAL A 17 -3.41 -9.72 -8.83
CA VAL A 17 -2.74 -9.62 -10.13
C VAL A 17 -1.28 -9.27 -9.85
N PRO A 18 -0.30 -10.03 -10.38
CA PRO A 18 1.11 -9.68 -10.23
C PRO A 18 1.35 -8.23 -10.66
N PRO A 19 1.98 -7.39 -9.82
CA PRO A 19 2.09 -5.96 -10.11
C PRO A 19 3.01 -5.69 -11.31
N ASP A 20 3.86 -6.62 -11.69
CA ASP A 20 4.72 -6.55 -12.87
C ASP A 20 4.10 -7.17 -14.14
N LEU A 21 2.85 -7.65 -14.06
CA LEU A 21 2.15 -8.23 -15.21
C LEU A 21 2.01 -7.19 -16.33
N ALA A 22 2.49 -7.55 -17.53
CA ALA A 22 2.43 -6.67 -18.68
C ALA A 22 0.98 -6.32 -19.04
N ALA A 23 0.77 -5.11 -19.56
CA ALA A 23 -0.53 -4.71 -20.08
C ALA A 23 -0.97 -5.66 -21.21
N GLY A 24 -2.23 -6.06 -21.21
CA GLY A 24 -2.73 -7.03 -22.18
C GLY A 24 -4.07 -7.61 -21.78
N THR A 25 -4.60 -8.46 -22.66
CA THR A 25 -5.81 -9.23 -22.40
C THR A 25 -5.39 -10.63 -21.97
N TYR A 26 -5.87 -11.06 -20.80
CA TYR A 26 -5.60 -12.37 -20.22
C TYR A 26 -6.89 -13.14 -20.04
N ARG A 27 -6.85 -14.47 -20.20
CA ARG A 27 -7.96 -15.33 -19.79
C ARG A 27 -7.83 -15.72 -18.34
N VAL A 28 -8.92 -15.63 -17.61
CA VAL A 28 -9.03 -16.08 -16.23
C VAL A 28 -9.79 -17.40 -16.23
N GLY A 29 -9.27 -18.39 -15.50
CA GLY A 29 -9.95 -19.67 -15.34
C GLY A 29 -9.78 -20.22 -13.94
N ILE A 30 -10.68 -21.12 -13.56
CA ILE A 30 -10.58 -21.90 -12.31
C ILE A 30 -10.33 -23.36 -12.66
N THR A 31 -9.48 -24.01 -11.86
CA THR A 31 -9.29 -25.46 -11.92
C THR A 31 -9.75 -26.05 -10.60
N LEU A 32 -10.69 -26.99 -10.65
CA LEU A 32 -11.17 -27.73 -9.49
C LEU A 32 -10.20 -28.86 -9.14
N ASN A 33 -10.25 -29.36 -7.89
CA ASN A 33 -9.39 -30.44 -7.41
C ASN A 33 -9.51 -31.74 -8.22
N ASN A 34 -10.64 -31.96 -8.90
CA ASN A 34 -10.85 -33.10 -9.80
C ASN A 34 -10.26 -32.87 -11.22
N GLY A 35 -9.56 -31.76 -11.43
CA GLY A 35 -8.96 -31.38 -12.72
C GLY A 35 -9.90 -30.67 -13.68
N ALA A 36 -11.20 -30.53 -13.37
CA ALA A 36 -12.13 -29.79 -14.22
C ALA A 36 -11.71 -28.32 -14.31
N ARG A 37 -11.68 -27.78 -15.53
CA ARG A 37 -11.32 -26.38 -15.82
C ARG A 37 -12.53 -25.62 -16.31
N PHE A 38 -12.71 -24.41 -15.81
CA PHE A 38 -13.74 -23.48 -16.27
C PHE A 38 -13.10 -22.18 -16.68
N ASP A 39 -13.41 -21.74 -17.90
CA ASP A 39 -13.03 -20.42 -18.40
C ASP A 39 -14.00 -19.38 -17.86
N LEU A 40 -13.46 -18.40 -17.15
CA LEU A 40 -14.23 -17.27 -16.60
C LEU A 40 -14.25 -16.07 -17.55
N GLY A 41 -13.50 -16.13 -18.65
CA GLY A 41 -13.46 -15.11 -19.68
C GLY A 41 -12.20 -14.26 -19.66
N GLU A 42 -12.25 -13.14 -20.37
CA GLU A 42 -11.12 -12.25 -20.57
C GLU A 42 -11.13 -11.06 -19.62
N VAL A 43 -9.96 -10.70 -19.11
CA VAL A 43 -9.72 -9.50 -18.31
C VAL A 43 -8.61 -8.69 -18.99
N LYS A 44 -8.87 -7.39 -19.15
CA LYS A 44 -7.88 -6.43 -19.64
C LYS A 44 -7.08 -5.87 -18.47
N ILE A 45 -5.77 -6.08 -18.50
CA ILE A 45 -4.81 -5.54 -17.54
C ILE A 45 -4.24 -4.25 -18.12
N ASN A 46 -4.37 -3.17 -17.35
CA ASN A 46 -3.73 -1.88 -17.63
C ASN A 46 -2.58 -1.67 -16.65
N VAL A 47 -1.44 -1.19 -17.14
CA VAL A 47 -0.31 -0.83 -16.29
C VAL A 47 -0.42 0.66 -15.95
N PRO A 48 -0.44 1.04 -14.66
CA PRO A 48 -0.49 2.45 -14.27
C PRO A 48 0.81 3.15 -14.65
N ALA A 49 0.76 4.47 -14.80
CA ALA A 49 1.99 5.27 -14.89
C ALA A 49 2.83 5.04 -13.62
N ARG A 50 4.12 4.76 -13.81
CA ARG A 50 5.10 4.53 -12.73
C ARG A 50 6.18 5.58 -12.80
N SER A 51 6.65 6.00 -11.63
CA SER A 51 7.86 6.80 -11.52
C SER A 51 8.92 5.98 -10.80
N PHE A 52 10.15 6.07 -11.29
CA PHE A 52 11.36 5.56 -10.62
C PHE A 52 12.33 6.70 -10.32
N VAL A 53 11.93 7.93 -10.67
CA VAL A 53 12.71 9.13 -10.42
C VAL A 53 12.56 9.47 -8.95
N ILE A 54 13.69 9.51 -8.24
CA ILE A 54 13.75 10.01 -6.88
C ILE A 54 13.64 11.55 -6.95
N PRO A 55 12.57 12.15 -6.41
CA PRO A 55 12.42 13.60 -6.43
C PRO A 55 13.42 14.26 -5.48
N THR A 56 13.69 15.55 -5.71
CA THR A 56 14.31 16.39 -4.68
C THR A 56 13.33 16.53 -3.52
N MET A 57 13.81 16.33 -2.30
CA MET A 57 13.02 16.38 -1.07
C MET A 57 13.65 17.40 -0.13
N ALA A 58 12.83 18.13 0.62
CA ALA A 58 13.29 19.08 1.62
C ALA A 58 14.01 18.37 2.78
N ARG A 59 13.53 17.18 3.18
CA ARG A 59 14.12 16.37 4.23
C ARG A 59 14.26 14.92 3.79
N VAL A 60 15.47 14.37 3.92
CA VAL A 60 15.76 12.96 3.66
C VAL A 60 15.56 12.17 4.95
N ALA A 61 14.82 11.05 4.86
CA ALA A 61 14.53 10.17 5.99
C ALA A 61 15.29 8.84 5.91
N ASN A 62 15.34 8.21 4.73
CA ASN A 62 15.95 6.89 4.50
C ASN A 62 15.56 5.82 5.53
N HIS A 63 14.29 5.79 5.93
CA HIS A 63 13.78 4.87 6.95
C HIS A 63 13.17 3.62 6.30
N ASP A 64 13.57 2.43 6.74
CA ASP A 64 13.11 1.16 6.18
C ASP A 64 12.01 0.52 7.04
N PHE A 65 10.90 0.18 6.40
CA PHE A 65 9.81 -0.60 6.97
C PHE A 65 9.95 -2.06 6.54
N ASN A 66 10.36 -2.91 7.47
CA ASN A 66 10.56 -4.36 7.27
C ASN A 66 11.44 -4.71 6.06
N ASN A 67 12.41 -3.86 5.71
CA ASN A 67 13.24 -3.96 4.50
C ASN A 67 12.47 -4.01 3.17
N ALA A 68 11.15 -3.78 3.17
CA ALA A 68 10.28 -3.93 2.02
C ALA A 68 9.87 -2.60 1.39
N ILE A 69 9.64 -1.58 2.23
CA ILE A 69 9.26 -0.22 1.82
C ILE A 69 10.22 0.74 2.49
N ARG A 70 10.73 1.72 1.76
CA ARG A 70 11.56 2.80 2.29
C ARG A 70 10.81 4.12 2.23
N LEU A 71 10.78 4.85 3.33
CA LEU A 71 10.49 6.28 3.31
C LEU A 71 11.79 7.00 2.90
N LEU A 72 11.83 7.49 1.66
CA LEU A 72 12.98 8.22 1.13
C LEU A 72 13.14 9.56 1.86
N GLY A 73 12.04 10.27 2.06
CA GLY A 73 12.02 11.60 2.65
C GLY A 73 10.62 12.20 2.61
N TYR A 74 10.54 13.48 2.93
CA TYR A 74 9.28 14.20 3.02
C TYR A 74 9.45 15.71 2.86
N ASP A 75 8.35 16.36 2.48
CA ASP A 75 8.18 17.80 2.47
C ASP A 75 7.06 18.19 3.45
N VAL A 76 7.29 19.22 4.25
CA VAL A 76 6.29 19.79 5.16
C VAL A 76 5.78 21.09 4.55
N ARG A 77 4.46 21.20 4.43
CA ARG A 77 3.73 22.39 3.95
C ARG A 77 2.73 22.81 5.02
N ASP A 78 2.19 24.02 4.90
CA ASP A 78 1.29 24.59 5.92
C ASP A 78 0.06 23.71 6.21
N ASP A 79 -0.49 23.06 5.18
CA ASP A 79 -1.72 22.27 5.23
C ASP A 79 -1.51 20.76 4.97
N SER A 80 -0.28 20.35 4.71
CA SER A 80 -0.01 18.99 4.25
C SER A 80 1.41 18.52 4.52
N ILE A 81 1.56 17.20 4.68
CA ILE A 81 2.84 16.50 4.68
C ILE A 81 2.87 15.62 3.44
N VAL A 82 3.89 15.80 2.59
CA VAL A 82 4.13 14.95 1.43
C VAL A 82 5.23 13.97 1.78
N VAL A 83 4.96 12.68 1.68
CA VAL A 83 5.93 11.61 1.93
C VAL A 83 6.28 10.91 0.62
N TYR A 84 7.53 10.49 0.50
CA TYR A 84 8.06 9.85 -0.70
C TYR A 84 8.50 8.44 -0.36
N TRP A 85 7.80 7.47 -0.93
CA TRP A 85 8.05 6.05 -0.72
C TRP A 85 8.89 5.47 -1.85
N GLN A 86 9.69 4.45 -1.55
CA GLN A 86 10.26 3.54 -2.53
C GLN A 86 9.97 2.09 -2.13
N ALA A 87 9.40 1.32 -3.05
CA ALA A 87 9.27 -0.12 -2.87
C ALA A 87 10.63 -0.81 -3.10
N LYS A 88 11.08 -1.63 -2.16
CA LYS A 88 12.33 -2.41 -2.28
C LYS A 88 12.09 -3.79 -2.89
N GLN A 89 10.84 -4.25 -2.82
CA GLN A 89 10.32 -5.51 -3.36
C GLN A 89 8.80 -5.41 -3.55
N VAL A 90 8.20 -6.42 -4.19
CA VAL A 90 6.74 -6.56 -4.26
C VAL A 90 6.17 -6.75 -2.85
N ILE A 91 5.10 -6.04 -2.53
CA ILE A 91 4.40 -6.12 -1.25
C ILE A 91 3.09 -6.87 -1.45
N GLU A 92 2.83 -7.91 -0.65
CA GLU A 92 1.60 -8.72 -0.79
C GLU A 92 0.45 -8.23 0.09
N LYS A 93 0.74 -7.30 1.01
CA LYS A 93 -0.26 -6.69 1.91
C LYS A 93 -0.75 -5.36 1.36
N ARG A 94 -2.06 -5.11 1.46
CA ARG A 94 -2.65 -3.78 1.23
C ARG A 94 -2.53 -2.99 2.54
N LEU A 95 -1.58 -2.07 2.61
CA LEU A 95 -1.27 -1.31 3.81
C LEU A 95 -1.95 0.07 3.78
N THR A 96 -2.26 0.58 4.98
CA THR A 96 -2.66 1.97 5.21
C THR A 96 -1.47 2.73 5.77
N VAL A 97 -1.23 3.94 5.25
CA VAL A 97 -0.25 4.89 5.79
C VAL A 97 -0.94 5.73 6.85
N PHE A 98 -0.28 5.93 7.98
CA PHE A 98 -0.68 6.93 8.96
C PHE A 98 0.37 8.02 9.09
N VAL A 99 -0.09 9.25 9.28
CA VAL A 99 0.72 10.41 9.66
C VAL A 99 0.11 11.02 10.90
N HIS A 100 0.80 10.95 12.03
CA HIS A 100 0.32 11.41 13.34
C HIS A 100 1.11 12.64 13.79
N LYS A 101 0.42 13.71 14.14
CA LYS A 101 1.00 15.02 14.48
C LYS A 101 1.04 15.21 16.00
N PHE A 102 2.17 15.72 16.51
CA PHE A 102 2.38 15.97 17.92
C PHE A 102 2.68 17.45 18.20
N GLU A 103 2.23 17.94 19.36
CA GLU A 103 2.57 19.24 19.93
C GLU A 103 2.95 19.04 21.40
N LYS A 104 4.12 19.52 21.81
CA LYS A 104 4.69 19.31 23.16
C LYS A 104 4.71 17.83 23.57
N GLY A 105 4.94 16.93 22.61
CA GLY A 105 4.94 15.48 22.81
C GLY A 105 3.56 14.83 22.95
N ILE A 106 2.48 15.58 22.75
CA ILE A 106 1.09 15.09 22.82
C ILE A 106 0.56 14.92 21.40
N LEU A 107 -0.08 13.78 21.11
CA LEU A 107 -0.79 13.55 19.85
C LEU A 107 -1.98 14.52 19.75
N VAL A 108 -1.97 15.38 18.74
CA VAL A 108 -3.01 16.41 18.53
C VAL A 108 -3.78 16.26 17.22
N GLY A 109 -3.34 15.36 16.33
CA GLY A 109 -4.05 15.07 15.09
C GLY A 109 -3.43 13.91 14.32
N GLY A 110 -4.15 13.38 13.34
CA GLY A 110 -3.65 12.30 12.49
C GLY A 110 -4.41 12.20 11.16
N HIS A 111 -3.74 11.65 10.15
CA HIS A 111 -4.33 11.30 8.86
C HIS A 111 -3.90 9.88 8.45
N ASP A 112 -4.88 8.98 8.42
CA ASP A 112 -4.72 7.59 8.04
C ASP A 112 -5.44 7.33 6.72
N SER A 113 -4.72 6.92 5.68
CA SER A 113 -5.28 6.64 4.37
C SER A 113 -4.49 5.58 3.62
N PRO A 114 -5.14 4.80 2.73
CA PRO A 114 -4.39 4.07 1.72
C PRO A 114 -3.53 5.06 0.91
N PRO A 115 -2.34 4.65 0.46
CA PRO A 115 -1.57 5.46 -0.48
C PRO A 115 -2.33 5.62 -1.82
N PRO A 116 -1.92 6.55 -2.71
CA PRO A 116 -2.64 6.85 -3.95
C PRO A 116 -2.85 5.63 -4.85
N ARG A 117 -1.97 4.64 -4.74
CA ARG A 117 -2.17 3.29 -5.28
C ARG A 117 -1.87 2.27 -4.20
N PRO A 118 -2.64 1.16 -4.11
CA PRO A 118 -2.43 0.15 -3.09
C PRO A 118 -1.00 -0.38 -3.14
N THR A 119 -0.41 -0.64 -1.98
CA THR A 119 0.96 -1.18 -1.85
C THR A 119 1.16 -2.48 -2.62
N THR A 120 0.10 -3.27 -2.82
CA THR A 120 0.13 -4.48 -3.65
C THR A 120 0.36 -4.24 -5.14
N SER A 121 0.26 -2.98 -5.59
CA SER A 121 0.55 -2.58 -6.97
C SER A 121 1.97 -2.02 -7.16
N TRP A 122 2.72 -1.86 -6.07
CA TRP A 122 4.05 -1.27 -6.12
C TRP A 122 5.06 -2.32 -6.57
N ILE A 123 5.93 -1.95 -7.51
CA ILE A 123 7.04 -2.80 -7.95
C ILE A 123 8.37 -2.31 -7.42
N LYS A 124 9.38 -3.18 -7.49
CA LYS A 124 10.74 -2.87 -7.06
C LYS A 124 11.24 -1.55 -7.67
N ASP A 125 11.86 -0.73 -6.83
CA ASP A 125 12.45 0.58 -7.08
C ASP A 125 11.46 1.69 -7.48
N GLU A 126 10.16 1.39 -7.55
CA GLU A 126 9.11 2.36 -7.84
C GLU A 126 8.99 3.39 -6.70
N VAL A 127 8.88 4.66 -7.10
CA VAL A 127 8.74 5.81 -6.22
C VAL A 127 7.28 6.29 -6.22
N ILE A 128 6.71 6.45 -5.03
CA ILE A 128 5.33 6.90 -4.83
C ILE A 128 5.34 8.19 -4.01
N THR A 129 4.80 9.25 -4.60
CA THR A 129 4.49 10.50 -3.90
C THR A 129 3.12 10.37 -3.26
N ASP A 130 3.04 10.60 -1.96
CA ASP A 130 1.83 10.43 -1.16
C ASP A 130 1.59 11.68 -0.32
N VAL A 131 0.37 12.20 -0.35
CA VAL A 131 0.03 13.52 0.22
C VAL A 131 -0.97 13.32 1.34
N HIS A 132 -0.58 13.69 2.56
CA HIS A 132 -1.45 13.68 3.73
C HIS A 132 -1.90 15.12 4.06
N PRO A 133 -3.19 15.46 3.93
CA PRO A 133 -3.74 16.78 4.25
C PRO A 133 -3.86 16.95 5.78
N ILE A 134 -2.70 17.12 6.43
CA ILE A 134 -2.57 17.38 7.85
C ILE A 134 -1.67 18.59 8.05
N GLY A 135 -2.11 19.52 8.90
CA GLY A 135 -1.31 20.70 9.25
C GLY A 135 -0.03 20.34 10.02
N VAL A 136 0.88 21.31 10.10
CA VAL A 136 2.18 21.13 10.77
C VAL A 136 2.03 21.08 12.29
N GLY A 137 2.80 20.21 12.95
CA GLY A 137 3.00 20.20 14.41
C GLY A 137 4.48 20.35 14.75
N ASP A 138 4.83 20.22 16.03
CA ASP A 138 6.23 20.24 16.47
C ASP A 138 7.00 19.07 15.86
N THR A 139 6.37 17.88 15.90
CA THR A 139 6.86 16.65 15.28
C THR A 139 5.69 15.86 14.69
N PHE A 140 6.02 14.87 13.87
CA PHE A 140 5.06 13.90 13.38
C PHE A 140 5.70 12.51 13.29
N GLU A 141 4.83 11.50 13.31
CA GLU A 141 5.16 10.11 13.09
C GLU A 141 4.56 9.63 11.77
N VAL A 142 5.29 8.77 11.06
CA VAL A 142 4.82 8.10 9.84
C VAL A 142 4.99 6.60 10.00
N GLY A 143 3.96 5.84 9.64
CA GLY A 143 4.08 4.40 9.56
C GLY A 143 3.04 3.76 8.68
N LEU A 144 3.15 2.43 8.58
CA LEU A 144 2.29 1.57 7.79
C LEU A 144 1.63 0.54 8.70
N TYR A 145 0.40 0.14 8.40
CA TYR A 145 -0.26 -0.96 9.10
C TYR A 145 -1.20 -1.73 8.18
N ASP A 146 -1.49 -2.96 8.56
CA ASP A 146 -2.51 -3.77 7.90
C ASP A 146 -3.90 -3.33 8.41
N PRO A 147 -4.79 -2.78 7.56
CA PRO A 147 -6.09 -2.28 7.99
C PRO A 147 -7.05 -3.37 8.46
N MET A 148 -6.80 -4.64 8.12
CA MET A 148 -7.64 -5.75 8.54
C MET A 148 -7.28 -6.26 9.93
N THR A 149 -5.99 -6.22 10.29
CA THR A 149 -5.50 -6.77 11.57
C THR A 149 -5.10 -5.69 12.57
N GLY A 150 -4.84 -4.46 12.12
CA GLY A 150 -4.25 -3.39 12.93
C GLY A 150 -2.74 -3.54 13.15
N GLU A 151 -2.11 -4.58 12.62
CA GLU A 151 -0.69 -4.87 12.84
C GLU A 151 0.20 -3.82 12.15
N ARG A 152 1.18 -3.29 12.88
CA ARG A 152 2.18 -2.36 12.33
C ARG A 152 3.12 -3.07 11.36
N PHE A 153 3.45 -2.41 10.27
CA PHE A 153 4.38 -2.90 9.27
C PHE A 153 5.76 -2.25 9.48
N GLY A 154 6.49 -2.74 10.47
CA GLY A 154 7.82 -2.24 10.83
C GLY A 154 7.80 -1.09 11.84
N GLU A 155 8.99 -0.57 12.14
CA GLU A 155 9.16 0.51 13.12
C GLU A 155 8.67 1.85 12.56
N VAL A 156 8.04 2.64 13.42
CA VAL A 156 7.52 3.97 13.08
C VAL A 156 8.68 4.95 12.87
N PHE A 157 8.56 5.80 11.85
CA PHE A 157 9.47 6.92 11.65
C PHE A 157 8.97 8.12 12.47
N THR A 158 9.85 8.76 13.23
CA THR A 158 9.54 10.01 13.95
C THR A 158 10.38 11.15 13.38
N SER A 159 9.74 12.25 12.98
CA SER A 159 10.43 13.44 12.49
C SER A 159 11.22 14.10 13.62
N ARG A 160 12.49 14.44 13.37
CA ARG A 160 13.34 15.23 14.27
C ARG A 160 13.39 16.69 13.86
#